data_AF-G2KPG8-F1
#
_entry.id   AF-G2KPG8-F1
#
_cell.length_a   1.000
_cell.length_b   1.000
_cell.length_c   1.000
_cell.angle_alpha   90.00
_cell.angle_beta   90.00
_cell.angle_gamma   90.00
#
_symmetry.space_group_name_H-M   'P 1'
#
loop_
_entity.id
_entity.type
_entity.pdbx_description
1 polymer ?
#
loop_
_entity_poly.entity_id
_entity_poly.type
_entity_poly.pdbx_seq_one_letter_code
_entity_poly.pdbx_strand_id
1 'polypeptide(L)' 'MQQRILSGVLRTHNAGESIHTNKYKPWEIKTYLAFDDPLKADMFETFLKTSNGRQFAKKRL' A
#
# COMPACT_ATOMS: atom_id res chain seq x y z
N MET A 1 10.70 6.56 -15.02
CA MET A 1 9.96 5.27 -15.14
C MET A 1 9.49 4.85 -13.76
N GLN A 2 8.27 5.23 -13.36
CA GLN A 2 7.81 5.14 -11.96
C GLN A 2 6.39 4.59 -11.89
N GLN A 3 6.19 3.32 -12.26
CA GLN A 3 4.85 2.72 -12.36
C GLN A 3 4.81 1.21 -12.03
N ARG A 4 5.93 0.58 -11.63
CA ARG A 4 6.04 -0.89 -11.70
C ARG A 4 5.35 -1.68 -10.58
N ILE A 5 5.11 -1.09 -9.41
CA ILE A 5 4.53 -1.83 -8.26
C ILE A 5 3.04 -1.55 -8.04
N LEU A 6 2.56 -0.34 -8.42
CA LEU A 6 1.19 0.10 -8.10
C LEU A 6 0.10 -0.65 -8.88
N SER A 7 0.40 -1.12 -10.09
CA SER A 7 -0.60 -1.70 -10.98
C SER A 7 -0.95 -3.16 -10.66
N GLY A 8 0.00 -3.95 -10.16
CA GLY A 8 -0.21 -5.38 -9.91
C GLY A 8 -1.13 -5.64 -8.74
N VAL A 9 -0.80 -5.08 -7.58
CA VAL A 9 -1.55 -5.29 -6.32
C VAL A 9 -2.95 -4.68 -6.41
N LEU A 10 -3.08 -3.46 -6.94
CA LEU A 10 -4.38 -2.82 -7.08
C LEU A 10 -5.31 -3.63 -8.01
N ARG A 11 -4.76 -4.16 -9.11
CA ARG A 11 -5.52 -4.94 -10.07
C ARG A 11 -5.97 -6.29 -9.50
N THR A 12 -5.15 -7.00 -8.73
CA THR A 12 -5.56 -8.26 -8.08
C THR A 12 -6.61 -8.01 -6.99
N HIS A 13 -6.43 -6.95 -6.18
CA HIS A 13 -7.43 -6.56 -5.19
C HIS A 13 -8.76 -6.14 -5.85
N ASN A 14 -8.73 -5.42 -6.97
CA ASN A 14 -9.93 -5.03 -7.72
C ASN A 14 -10.52 -6.17 -8.57
N ALA A 15 -9.74 -7.19 -8.94
CA ALA A 15 -10.26 -8.44 -9.48
C ALA A 15 -11.07 -9.22 -8.41
N GLY A 16 -10.76 -9.01 -7.12
CA GLY A 16 -11.45 -9.67 -6.00
C GLY A 16 -10.90 -11.03 -5.64
N GLU A 17 -9.66 -11.30 -6.03
CA GLU A 17 -8.94 -12.55 -5.72
C GLU A 17 -8.70 -12.71 -4.21
N SER A 18 -8.78 -11.63 -3.43
CA SER A 18 -8.69 -11.67 -1.97
C SER A 18 -10.07 -11.78 -1.33
N ILE A 19 -10.38 -12.96 -0.77
CA ILE A 19 -11.65 -13.30 -0.12
C ILE A 19 -12.02 -12.31 1.01
N HIS A 20 -11.03 -11.80 1.75
CA HIS A 20 -11.27 -10.89 2.88
C HIS A 20 -11.48 -9.43 2.48
N THR A 21 -10.95 -9.01 1.33
CA THR A 21 -10.93 -7.59 0.90
C THR A 21 -11.81 -7.31 -0.33
N ASN A 22 -12.34 -8.36 -0.97
CA ASN A 22 -13.17 -8.25 -2.18
C ASN A 22 -14.46 -7.44 -1.99
N LYS A 23 -15.06 -7.46 -0.79
CA LYS A 23 -16.30 -6.74 -0.47
C LYS A 23 -16.13 -5.22 -0.41
N TYR A 24 -14.90 -4.72 -0.35
CA TYR A 24 -14.58 -3.30 -0.25
C TYR A 24 -14.07 -2.72 -1.57
N LYS A 25 -14.18 -3.47 -2.67
CA LYS A 25 -13.92 -2.96 -4.01
C LYS A 25 -14.95 -1.87 -4.40
N PRO A 26 -14.57 -0.86 -5.21
CA PRO A 26 -13.25 -0.66 -5.79
C PRO A 26 -12.26 -0.06 -4.79
N TRP A 27 -11.03 -0.58 -4.79
CA TRP A 27 -9.90 -0.01 -4.08
C TRP A 27 -9.25 1.08 -4.94
N GLU A 28 -8.95 2.20 -4.31
CA GLU A 28 -8.27 3.35 -4.90
C GLU A 28 -7.02 3.68 -4.09
N ILE A 29 -5.94 4.08 -4.77
CA ILE A 29 -4.71 4.51 -4.12
C ILE A 29 -4.89 5.97 -3.71
N LYS A 30 -4.93 6.24 -2.41
CA LYS A 30 -5.01 7.62 -1.88
C LYS A 30 -3.64 8.30 -1.83
N THR A 31 -2.61 7.55 -1.47
CA THR A 31 -1.27 8.10 -1.19
C THR A 31 -0.20 7.17 -1.73
N TYR A 32 0.80 7.73 -2.42
CA TYR A 32 1.95 7.01 -2.94
C TYR A 32 3.24 7.64 -2.42
N LEU A 33 4.14 6.79 -1.92
CA LEU A 33 5.45 7.19 -1.42
C LEU A 33 6.51 6.46 -2.22
N ALA A 34 7.44 7.23 -2.80
CA ALA A 34 8.59 6.71 -3.51
C ALA A 34 9.85 7.00 -2.70
N PHE A 35 10.74 6.02 -2.64
CA PHE A 35 12.04 6.12 -2.00
C PHE A 35 13.11 5.80 -3.04
N ASP A 36 14.22 6.52 -3.00
CA ASP A 36 15.38 6.26 -3.86
C ASP A 36 16.22 5.08 -3.35
N ASP A 37 16.13 4.79 -2.06
CA ASP A 37 16.82 3.70 -1.38
C ASP A 37 15.84 2.55 -1.08
N PRO A 38 16.06 1.34 -1.64
CA PRO A 38 15.18 0.20 -1.42
C PRO A 38 15.14 -0.24 0.05
N LEU A 39 16.24 -0.12 0.80
CA LEU A 39 16.25 -0.52 2.21
C LEU A 39 15.33 0.37 3.04
N LYS A 40 15.30 1.68 2.74
CA LYS A 40 14.38 2.61 3.40
C LYS A 40 12.94 2.31 3.04
N ALA A 41 12.65 1.91 1.80
CA ALA A 41 11.31 1.49 1.39
C ALA A 41 10.82 0.29 2.20
N ASP A 42 11.66 -0.75 2.34
CA ASP A 42 11.32 -1.98 3.07
C ASP A 42 11.13 -1.74 4.57
N MET A 43 12.03 -0.94 5.16
CA MET A 43 11.91 -0.53 6.56
C MET A 43 10.63 0.28 6.79
N PHE A 44 10.29 1.17 5.86
CA PHE A 44 9.08 1.99 5.96
C PHE A 44 7.80 1.17 5.76
N GLU A 45 7.78 0.21 4.82
CA GLU A 45 6.68 -0.73 4.67
C GLU A 45 6.46 -1.54 5.95
N THR A 46 7.55 -2.05 6.53
CA THR A 46 7.50 -2.79 7.79
C THR A 46 6.98 -1.91 8.93
N PHE A 47 7.45 -0.66 9.01
CA PHE A 47 6.98 0.33 9.97
C PHE A 47 5.46 0.55 9.84
N LEU A 48 4.93 0.76 8.64
CA LEU A 48 3.50 1.00 8.41
C LEU A 48 2.62 -0.17 8.89
N LYS A 49 3.14 -1.40 8.90
CA LYS A 49 2.41 -2.58 9.40
C LYS A 49 2.30 -2.63 10.93
N THR A 50 3.14 -1.89 11.66
CA THR A 50 3.13 -1.80 13.14
C THR A 50 1.95 -0.97 13.67
N SER A 51 1.67 -1.05 14.98
CA SER A 51 0.62 -0.26 15.64
C SER A 51 0.84 1.25 15.49
N ASN A 52 2.07 1.71 15.69
CA ASN A 52 2.44 3.11 15.53
C ASN A 52 2.41 3.54 14.06
N GLY A 53 2.83 2.67 13.15
CA GLY A 53 2.72 2.91 11.71
C GLY A 53 1.28 3.12 11.24
N ARG A 54 0.33 2.31 11.73
CA ARG A 54 -1.10 2.49 11.43
C ARG A 54 -1.65 3.81 11.97
N GLN A 55 -1.21 4.25 13.15
CA GLN A 55 -1.59 5.56 13.70
C GLN A 55 -0.98 6.71 12.91
N PHE A 56 0.28 6.56 12.49
CA PHE A 56 0.95 7.50 11.61
C PHE A 56 0.18 7.65 10.29
N ALA A 57 -0.13 6.53 9.63
CA ALA A 57 -0.89 6.54 8.39
C ALA A 57 -2.23 7.27 8.53
N LYS A 58 -3.02 6.98 9.58
CA LYS A 58 -4.31 7.67 9.80
C LYS A 58 -4.20 9.18 10.03
N LYS A 59 -3.07 9.67 10.54
CA LYS A 59 -2.88 11.08 10.91
C LYS A 59 -2.10 11.88 9.85
N ARG A 60 -1.33 11.21 9.00
CA ARG A 60 -0.30 11.84 8.16
C ARG A 60 -0.32 11.39 6.69
N LEU A 61 -1.07 10.35 6.33
CA LEU A 61 -1.19 9.82 4.96
C LEU A 61 -2.65 9.76 4.52
#